data_AF-A0A485C067-F1
#
_entry.id   AF-A0A485C067-F1
#
_cell.length_a   1.000
_cell.length_b   1.000
_cell.length_c   1.000
_cell.angle_alpha   90.00
_cell.angle_beta   90.00
_cell.angle_gamma   90.00
#
_symmetry.space_group_name_H-M   'P 1'
#
loop_
_entity.id
_entity.type
_entity.pdbx_description
1 polymer ?
#
loop_
_entity_poly.entity_id
_entity_poly.type
_entity_poly.pdbx_seq_one_letter_code
_entity_poly.pdbx_strand_id
1 'polypeptide(L)'
;MPREHRTPSLYEMLTGHFTGGLAVNQVSEENQVILSVLDNMLRVLNCRAGTLAHLPDYGLPDMTRILQGMPGSAHELMATLSAVLLKYEPRLKKNNRCPGETGNSR
;
A
#
# COMPACT_ATOMS: atom_id res chain seq x y z
N MET A 1 -7.85 12.90 -21.33
CA MET A 1 -7.25 13.03 -19.98
C MET A 1 -7.69 11.82 -19.16
N PRO A 2 -6.78 10.98 -18.65
CA PRO A 2 -7.20 9.89 -17.76
C PRO A 2 -7.76 10.51 -16.48
N ARG A 3 -8.95 10.05 -16.05
CA ARG A 3 -9.61 10.54 -14.84
C ARG A 3 -8.76 10.14 -13.63
N GLU A 4 -8.10 11.11 -13.01
CA GLU A 4 -7.52 10.91 -11.68
C GLU A 4 -8.67 10.51 -10.75
N HIS A 5 -8.57 9.34 -10.12
CA HIS A 5 -9.57 8.89 -9.16
C HIS A 5 -9.40 9.74 -7.90
N ARG A 6 -10.19 10.82 -7.82
CA ARG A 6 -10.17 11.79 -6.72
C ARG A 6 -11.09 11.43 -5.55
N THR A 7 -11.61 10.21 -5.53
CA THR A 7 -12.51 9.75 -4.47
C THR A 7 -11.77 8.86 -3.47
N PRO A 8 -12.19 8.86 -2.20
CA PRO A 8 -11.72 7.88 -1.23
C PRO A 8 -12.14 6.45 -1.64
N SER A 9 -11.58 5.45 -0.98
CA SER A 9 -11.90 4.04 -1.25
C SER A 9 -13.33 3.72 -0.84
N LEU A 10 -13.85 2.63 -1.41
CA LEU A 10 -15.17 2.09 -1.04
C LEU A 10 -15.32 1.89 0.47
N TYR A 11 -14.23 1.51 1.16
CA TYR A 11 -14.25 1.36 2.61
C TYR A 11 -14.71 2.64 3.31
N GLU A 12 -14.05 3.78 3.08
CA GLU A 12 -14.41 5.04 3.74
C GLU A 12 -15.76 5.58 3.25
N MET A 13 -16.14 5.30 2.00
CA MET A 13 -17.48 5.65 1.50
C MET A 13 -18.59 4.88 2.21
N LEU A 14 -18.35 3.61 2.58
CA LEU A 14 -19.31 2.78 3.29
C LEU A 14 -19.33 3.06 4.80
N THR A 15 -18.17 3.29 5.42
CA THR A 15 -18.07 3.57 6.86
C THR A 15 -18.37 5.03 7.20
N GLY A 16 -18.25 5.95 6.24
CA GLY A 16 -18.38 7.39 6.43
C GLY A 16 -17.20 8.05 7.15
N HIS A 17 -16.17 7.29 7.52
CA HIS A 17 -15.07 7.75 8.37
C HIS A 17 -13.73 7.11 7.95
N PHE A 18 -12.65 7.87 8.11
CA PHE A 18 -11.26 7.38 8.07
C PHE A 18 -10.87 6.67 9.37
N THR A 19 -9.70 6.04 9.39
CA THR A 19 -9.13 5.49 10.63
C THR A 19 -9.05 6.58 11.70
N GLY A 20 -9.42 6.23 12.93
CA GLY A 20 -9.48 7.18 14.05
C GLY A 20 -10.77 8.00 14.13
N GLY A 21 -11.76 7.75 13.24
CA GLY A 21 -13.12 8.30 13.37
C GLY A 21 -13.32 9.68 12.75
N LEU A 22 -12.36 10.20 11.96
CA LEU A 22 -12.52 11.45 11.22
C LEU A 22 -13.55 11.28 10.11
N ALA A 23 -14.62 12.07 10.13
CA ALA A 23 -15.70 11.96 9.14
C ALA A 23 -15.23 12.42 7.76
N VAL A 24 -15.65 11.71 6.70
CA VAL A 24 -15.21 11.99 5.32
C VAL A 24 -15.58 13.41 4.88
N ASN A 25 -16.76 13.89 5.28
CA ASN A 25 -17.26 15.23 4.94
C ASN A 25 -16.52 16.39 5.64
N GLN A 26 -15.68 16.11 6.64
CA GLN A 26 -14.87 17.12 7.33
C GLN A 26 -13.51 17.34 6.65
N VAL A 27 -13.20 16.55 5.62
CA VAL A 27 -11.91 16.55 4.92
C VAL A 27 -12.12 17.06 3.49
N SER A 28 -11.21 17.91 3.00
CA SER A 28 -11.23 18.35 1.60
C SER A 28 -11.04 17.17 0.65
N GLU A 29 -11.63 17.24 -0.55
CA GLU A 29 -11.56 16.14 -1.53
C GLU A 29 -10.13 15.68 -1.84
N GLU A 30 -9.18 16.62 -1.94
CA GLU A 30 -7.76 16.32 -2.15
C GLU A 30 -7.19 15.48 -0.99
N ASN A 31 -7.48 15.89 0.25
CA ASN A 31 -7.00 15.18 1.44
C ASN A 31 -7.72 13.86 1.67
N GLN A 32 -8.97 13.71 1.21
CA GLN A 32 -9.71 12.45 1.33
C GLN A 32 -9.00 11.31 0.60
N VAL A 33 -8.42 11.57 -0.58
CA VAL A 33 -7.67 10.57 -1.33
C VAL A 33 -6.39 10.19 -0.58
N ILE A 34 -5.65 11.19 -0.08
CA ILE A 34 -4.39 10.97 0.64
C ILE A 34 -4.66 10.12 1.89
N LEU A 35 -5.64 10.49 2.71
CA LEU A 35 -6.00 9.74 3.92
C LEU A 35 -6.48 8.33 3.59
N SER A 36 -7.29 8.17 2.55
CA SER A 36 -7.78 6.85 2.11
C SER A 36 -6.63 5.93 1.67
N VAL A 37 -5.64 6.46 0.95
CA VAL A 37 -4.43 5.72 0.55
C VAL A 37 -3.63 5.33 1.79
N LEU A 38 -3.38 6.26 2.71
CA LEU A 38 -2.66 5.98 3.96
C LEU A 38 -3.36 4.92 4.82
N ASP A 39 -4.67 5.01 4.98
CA ASP A 39 -5.48 4.03 5.68
C ASP A 39 -5.38 2.65 5.05
N ASN A 40 -5.46 2.57 3.71
CA ASN A 40 -5.30 1.30 3.02
C ASN A 40 -3.89 0.73 3.17
N MET A 41 -2.85 1.54 3.06
CA MET A 41 -1.47 1.11 3.28
C MET A 41 -1.31 0.55 4.70
N LEU A 42 -1.81 1.24 5.72
CA LEU A 42 -1.76 0.77 7.10
C LEU A 42 -2.52 -0.55 7.30
N ARG A 43 -3.72 -0.69 6.70
CA ARG A 43 -4.47 -1.97 6.73
C ARG A 43 -3.66 -3.12 6.14
N VAL A 44 -3.03 -2.89 4.99
CA VAL A 44 -2.20 -3.90 4.32
C VAL A 44 -0.97 -4.23 5.16
N LEU A 45 -0.23 -3.22 5.62
CA LEU A 45 1.03 -3.41 6.37
C LEU A 45 0.81 -4.07 7.73
N ASN A 46 -0.33 -3.84 8.38
CA ASN A 46 -0.66 -4.45 9.67
C ASN A 46 -1.26 -5.86 9.54
N CYS A 47 -1.59 -6.30 8.32
CA CYS A 47 -2.09 -7.64 8.09
C CYS A 47 -0.94 -8.61 7.78
N ARG A 48 -1.02 -9.84 8.30
CA ARG A 48 -0.12 -10.93 7.90
C ARG A 48 -0.75 -11.72 6.76
N ALA A 49 0.03 -12.00 5.72
CA ALA A 49 -0.36 -12.91 4.64
C ALA A 49 -0.78 -14.28 5.20
N GLY A 50 -1.86 -14.83 4.66
CA GLY A 50 -2.50 -16.07 5.12
C GLY A 50 -3.58 -15.87 6.20
N THR A 51 -3.78 -14.66 6.73
CA THR A 51 -4.82 -14.40 7.74
C THR A 51 -6.23 -14.39 7.13
N LEU A 52 -6.38 -13.85 5.91
CA LEU A 52 -7.67 -13.84 5.21
C LEU A 52 -7.80 -15.08 4.33
N ALA A 53 -8.72 -15.98 4.67
CA ALA A 53 -8.89 -17.24 3.93
C ALA A 53 -9.24 -17.04 2.44
N HIS A 54 -10.00 -16.00 2.11
CA HIS A 54 -10.40 -15.67 0.74
C HIS A 54 -9.36 -14.82 -0.01
N LEU A 55 -8.32 -14.35 0.68
CA LEU A 55 -7.25 -13.53 0.10
C LEU A 55 -5.92 -13.86 0.79
N PRO A 56 -5.36 -15.06 0.53
CA PRO A 56 -4.23 -15.61 1.29
C PRO A 56 -2.93 -14.83 1.10
N ASP A 57 -2.84 -14.03 0.05
CA ASP A 57 -1.70 -13.18 -0.29
C ASP A 57 -1.87 -11.73 0.21
N TYR A 58 -2.90 -11.42 1.00
CA TYR A 58 -3.12 -10.08 1.56
C TYR A 58 -2.31 -9.83 2.83
N GLY A 59 -1.56 -8.74 2.81
CA GLY A 59 -0.70 -8.32 3.91
C GLY A 59 0.76 -8.70 3.70
N LEU A 60 1.56 -8.57 4.75
CA LEU A 60 2.99 -8.84 4.71
C LEU A 60 3.29 -10.34 4.87
N PRO A 61 4.23 -10.89 4.09
CA PRO A 61 4.73 -12.25 4.32
C PRO A 61 5.46 -12.35 5.66
N ASP A 62 5.91 -13.55 6.02
CA ASP A 62 6.69 -13.73 7.24
C ASP A 62 8.02 -12.94 7.19
N MET A 63 8.04 -11.80 7.87
CA MET A 63 9.16 -10.86 7.88
C MET A 63 10.35 -11.35 8.69
N THR A 64 10.17 -12.34 9.57
CA THR A 64 11.28 -12.89 10.37
C THR A 64 12.37 -13.48 9.49
N ARG A 65 11.97 -14.12 8.37
CA ARG A 65 12.90 -14.69 7.38
C ARG A 65 13.68 -13.63 6.61
N ILE A 66 13.06 -12.49 6.32
CA ILE A 66 13.68 -11.37 5.61
C ILE A 66 14.71 -10.66 6.51
N LEU A 67 14.44 -10.59 7.81
CA LEU A 67 15.29 -9.91 8.79
C LEU A 67 16.44 -10.78 9.34
N GLN A 68 16.36 -12.11 9.22
CA GLN A 68 17.28 -13.06 9.87
C GLN A 68 18.62 -13.36 9.16
N GLY A 69 19.11 -12.45 8.30
CA GLY A 69 20.56 -12.16 8.36
C GLY A 69 21.41 -12.46 7.13
N MET A 70 21.40 -11.55 6.16
CA MET A 70 22.52 -11.33 5.23
C MET A 70 22.62 -9.84 4.87
N PRO A 71 23.81 -9.30 4.53
CA PRO A 71 23.91 -7.99 3.90
C PRO A 71 23.03 -7.98 2.64
N GLY A 72 22.03 -7.09 2.59
CA GLY A 72 21.01 -7.03 1.52
C GLY A 72 19.56 -7.09 1.99
N SER A 73 19.30 -7.44 3.26
CA SER A 73 17.94 -7.55 3.83
C SER A 73 17.11 -6.27 3.76
N ALA A 74 17.73 -5.08 3.82
CA ALA A 74 17.02 -3.81 3.66
C ALA A 74 16.45 -3.63 2.24
N HIS A 75 17.19 -4.05 1.22
CA HIS A 75 16.72 -3.99 -0.16
C HIS A 75 15.59 -4.99 -0.42
N GLU A 76 15.71 -6.20 0.12
CA GLU A 76 14.66 -7.22 0.06
C GLU A 76 13.40 -6.79 0.80
N LEU A 77 13.54 -6.15 1.97
CA LEU A 77 12.45 -5.54 2.70
C LEU A 77 11.74 -4.47 1.85
N MET A 78 12.49 -3.53 1.28
CA MET A 78 11.92 -2.48 0.43
C MET A 78 11.22 -3.05 -0.80
N ALA A 79 11.80 -4.05 -1.45
CA ALA A 79 11.21 -4.74 -2.60
C ALA A 79 9.90 -5.45 -2.21
N THR A 80 9.89 -6.13 -1.07
CA THR A 80 8.71 -6.82 -0.53
C THR A 80 7.58 -5.84 -0.21
N LEU A 81 7.88 -4.77 0.54
CA LEU A 81 6.90 -3.73 0.87
C LEU A 81 6.33 -3.08 -0.40
N SER A 82 7.20 -2.72 -1.35
CA SER A 82 6.80 -2.10 -2.61
C SER A 82 5.90 -3.04 -3.43
N ALA A 83 6.26 -4.32 -3.54
CA ALA A 83 5.47 -5.30 -4.29
C ALA A 83 4.07 -5.48 -3.69
N VAL A 84 3.97 -5.61 -2.37
CA VAL A 84 2.68 -5.75 -1.66
C VAL A 84 1.84 -4.49 -1.79
N LEU A 85 2.42 -3.31 -1.56
CA LEU A 85 1.70 -2.04 -1.64
C LEU A 85 1.23 -1.73 -3.06
N LEU A 86 2.05 -1.97 -4.09
CA LEU A 86 1.65 -1.76 -5.48
C LEU A 86 0.57 -2.76 -5.93
N LYS A 87 0.45 -3.91 -5.28
CA LYS A 87 -0.61 -4.88 -5.54
C LYS A 87 -1.95 -4.43 -4.94
N TYR A 88 -1.95 -3.97 -3.69
CA TYR A 88 -3.18 -3.66 -2.94
C TYR A 88 -3.54 -2.17 -2.89
N GLU A 89 -2.66 -1.28 -3.33
CA GLU A 89 -2.92 0.14 -3.48
C GLU A 89 -2.44 0.64 -4.86
N PRO A 90 -3.22 0.39 -5.93
CA PRO A 90 -2.83 0.71 -7.30
C PRO A 90 -2.73 2.23 -7.54
N ARG A 91 -3.31 3.08 -6.68
CA ARG A 91 -3.17 4.54 -6.79
C ARG A 91 -1.72 5.01 -6.62
N LEU A 92 -0.85 4.19 -6.00
CA LEU A 92 0.59 4.43 -5.89
C LEU A 92 1.36 4.22 -7.20
N LYS A 93 0.79 3.56 -8.22
CA LYS A 93 1.47 3.24 -9.48
C LYS A 93 1.78 4.46 -10.37
N LYS A 94 1.51 5.68 -9.92
CA LYS A 94 1.77 6.91 -10.68
C LYS A 94 3.29 7.14 -10.78
N ASN A 95 3.89 6.78 -11.91
CA ASN A 95 5.24 7.17 -12.37
C ASN A 95 6.39 7.22 -11.33
N ASN A 96 6.42 6.35 -10.31
CA ASN A 96 7.66 6.05 -9.59
C ASN A 96 8.57 5.19 -10.49
N ARG A 97 9.04 5.74 -11.62
CA ARG A 97 10.30 5.29 -12.19
C ARG A 97 11.38 5.87 -11.28
N CYS A 98 11.96 5.05 -10.41
CA CYS A 98 13.25 5.37 -9.85
C CYS A 98 14.23 5.58 -11.02
N PRO A 99 14.84 6.77 -11.19
CA PRO A 99 15.90 6.94 -12.17
C PRO A 99 17.12 6.16 -11.65
N GLY A 100 17.32 4.92 -12.11
CA GLY A 100 18.48 4.12 -11.70
C GLY A 100 18.45 2.64 -12.05
N GLU A 101 17.29 2.04 -12.31
CA GLU A 101 17.22 0.62 -12.72
C GLU A 101 17.38 0.48 -14.24
N THR A 102 18.54 0.90 -14.78
CA THR A 102 19.04 0.31 -16.02
C THR A 102 19.59 -1.06 -15.68
N GLY A 103 18.96 -2.10 -16.22
CA GLY A 103 19.26 -3.48 -15.94
C GLY A 103 20.74 -3.81 -16.06
N ASN A 104 21.25 -4.50 -15.05
CA ASN A 104 22.34 -5.43 -15.27
C ASN A 104 21.78 -6.55 -16.16
N SER A 105 22.05 -6.45 -17.45
CA SER A 105 21.81 -7.50 -18.43
C SER A 105 23.05 -7.62 -19.30
N ARG A 106 23.84 -8.64 -18.96
CA ARG A 106 24.94 -9.27 -19.72
C ARG A 106 26.29 -8.58 -19.68
#